data_AF-A0A383BHK7-F1
#
_entry.id   AF-A0A383BHK7-F1
#
_cell.length_a   1.000
_cell.length_b   1.000
_cell.length_c   1.000
_cell.angle_alpha   90.00
_cell.angle_beta   90.00
_cell.angle_gamma   90.00
#
_symmetry.space_group_name_H-M   'P 1'
#
loop_
_entity.id
_entity.type
_entity.pdbx_description
1 polymer ?
#
loop_
_entity_poly.entity_id
_entity_poly.type
_entity_poly.pdbx_seq_one_letter_code
_entity_poly.pdbx_strand_id
1 'polypeptide(L)'
;GDLNIAEPKALIGFAGPRVIEQTIRQKLPEGFQRSEFLQEHGMLDVVVDRRELKRTLSRALRFMGATRIAVDTPAQEPTAIEIGLEESVGTESDTKPAELSVPDPRKEPDSGTGTSDATEKL
;
A
#
# COMPACT_ATOMS: atom_id res chain seq x y z
N GLY A 1 14.43 -22.10 -2.81
CA GLY A 1 15.89 -22.19 -2.68
C GLY A 1 16.23 -23.12 -1.54
N ASP A 2 17.47 -23.15 -1.08
CA ASP A 2 17.88 -23.94 0.08
C ASP A 2 17.26 -23.44 1.39
N LEU A 3 16.95 -22.14 1.46
CA LEU A 3 16.29 -21.51 2.60
C LEU A 3 15.37 -20.38 2.09
N ASN A 4 14.08 -20.48 2.37
CA ASN A 4 13.06 -19.50 2.04
C ASN A 4 12.64 -18.76 3.32
N ILE A 5 12.92 -17.46 3.37
CA ILE A 5 12.61 -16.57 4.51
C ILE A 5 11.63 -15.51 4.06
N ALA A 6 10.62 -15.22 4.87
CA ALA A 6 9.72 -14.10 4.67
C ALA A 6 9.63 -13.17 5.88
N GLU A 7 9.11 -11.97 5.67
CA GLU A 7 8.73 -11.05 6.73
C GLU A 7 7.27 -11.27 7.14
N PRO A 8 6.87 -10.88 8.37
CA PRO A 8 5.49 -11.04 8.83
C PRO A 8 4.48 -10.37 7.89
N LYS A 9 3.35 -11.04 7.67
CA LYS A 9 2.23 -10.61 6.81
C LYS A 9 2.59 -10.36 5.35
N ALA A 10 3.76 -10.78 4.87
CA ALA A 10 4.18 -10.60 3.48
C ALA A 10 3.20 -11.33 2.54
N LEU A 11 2.82 -10.70 1.44
CA LEU A 11 2.00 -11.32 0.40
C LEU A 11 2.94 -11.96 -0.64
N ILE A 12 2.89 -13.28 -0.76
CA ILE A 12 3.76 -14.07 -1.63
C ILE A 12 2.89 -14.96 -2.51
N GLY A 13 3.01 -14.79 -3.82
CA GLY A 13 2.26 -15.57 -4.77
C GLY A 13 2.56 -15.15 -6.20
N PHE A 14 2.34 -16.08 -7.13
CA PHE A 14 2.56 -15.82 -8.55
C PHE A 14 1.43 -14.99 -9.18
N ALA A 15 0.18 -15.31 -8.85
CA ALA A 15 -1.01 -14.59 -9.30
C ALA A 15 -1.67 -13.87 -8.12
N GLY A 16 -2.22 -12.67 -8.37
CA GLY A 16 -2.94 -11.93 -7.34
C GLY A 16 -4.24 -12.64 -6.91
N PRO A 17 -4.71 -12.43 -5.66
CA PRO A 17 -5.90 -13.10 -5.11
C PRO A 17 -7.13 -13.04 -6.03
N ARG A 18 -7.39 -11.86 -6.62
CA ARG A 18 -8.52 -11.64 -7.53
C ARG A 18 -8.51 -12.55 -8.76
N VAL A 19 -7.34 -12.77 -9.37
CA VAL A 19 -7.21 -13.63 -10.56
C VAL A 19 -7.50 -15.08 -10.19
N ILE A 20 -7.01 -15.50 -9.02
CA ILE A 20 -7.21 -16.87 -8.53
C ILE A 20 -8.69 -17.09 -8.21
N GLU A 21 -9.33 -16.19 -7.46
CA GLU A 21 -10.76 -16.26 -7.13
C GLU A 21 -11.65 -16.34 -8.37
N GLN A 22 -11.33 -15.54 -9.40
CA GLN A 22 -12.06 -15.57 -10.68
C GLN A 22 -11.89 -16.89 -11.43
N THR A 23 -10.72 -17.54 -11.28
CA THR A 23 -10.43 -18.81 -11.95
C THR A 23 -11.09 -19.98 -11.23
N ILE A 24 -11.01 -20.05 -9.89
CA ILE A 24 -11.57 -21.17 -9.09
C ILE A 24 -13.05 -20.97 -8.71
N ARG A 25 -13.59 -19.76 -8.92
CA ARG A 25 -14.96 -19.34 -8.57
C ARG A 25 -15.35 -19.58 -7.10
N GLN A 26 -14.37 -19.46 -6.21
CA GLN A 26 -14.50 -19.65 -4.76
C GLN A 26 -13.73 -18.56 -4.03
N LYS A 27 -14.14 -18.24 -2.80
CA LYS A 27 -13.40 -17.32 -1.94
C LYS A 27 -12.12 -17.99 -1.44
N LEU A 28 -11.04 -17.22 -1.38
CA LEU A 28 -9.80 -17.72 -0.81
C LEU A 28 -9.87 -17.80 0.72
N PRO A 29 -9.19 -18.78 1.34
CA PRO A 29 -9.05 -18.84 2.79
C PRO A 29 -8.46 -17.54 3.37
N GLU A 30 -8.76 -17.27 4.64
CA GLU A 30 -8.13 -16.16 5.34
C GLU A 30 -6.62 -16.35 5.41
N GLY A 31 -5.87 -15.26 5.18
CA GLY A 31 -4.43 -15.32 5.17
C GLY A 31 -3.83 -16.05 3.97
N PHE A 32 -4.61 -16.46 2.97
CA PHE A 32 -4.05 -17.05 1.74
C PHE A 32 -2.96 -16.14 1.15
N GLN A 33 -1.86 -16.76 0.69
CA GLN A 33 -0.63 -16.07 0.24
C GLN A 33 0.11 -15.25 1.29
N ARG A 34 -0.31 -15.23 2.57
CA ARG A 34 0.46 -14.61 3.64
C ARG A 34 1.61 -15.52 4.06
N SER A 35 2.70 -14.91 4.50
CA SER A 35 3.88 -15.59 5.04
C SER A 35 3.54 -16.67 6.07
N GLU A 36 2.60 -16.40 6.98
CA GLU A 36 2.19 -17.32 8.04
C GLU A 36 1.46 -18.54 7.46
N PHE A 37 0.50 -18.28 6.56
CA PHE A 37 -0.21 -19.34 5.83
C PHE A 37 0.76 -20.21 5.04
N LEU A 38 1.71 -19.61 4.33
CA LEU A 38 2.70 -20.34 3.54
C LEU A 38 3.68 -21.13 4.41
N GLN A 39 4.02 -20.64 5.60
CA GLN A 39 4.84 -21.37 6.57
C GLN A 39 4.10 -22.60 7.11
N GLU A 40 2.83 -22.45 7.49
CA GLU A 40 1.98 -23.56 7.95
C GLU A 40 1.81 -24.66 6.88
N HIS A 41 1.85 -24.29 5.60
CA HIS A 41 1.74 -25.23 4.48
C HIS A 41 3.10 -25.70 3.93
N GLY A 42 4.21 -25.42 4.63
CA GLY A 42 5.54 -25.92 4.29
C GLY A 42 6.20 -25.29 3.05
N MET A 43 5.71 -24.13 2.59
CA MET A 43 6.31 -23.39 1.49
C MET A 43 7.39 -22.38 1.95
N LEU A 44 7.35 -21.98 3.23
CA LEU A 44 8.36 -21.13 3.85
C LEU A 44 8.98 -21.84 5.05
N ASP A 45 10.29 -21.67 5.23
CA ASP A 45 11.03 -22.26 6.34
C ASP A 45 10.88 -21.41 7.61
N VAL A 46 10.97 -20.09 7.48
CA VAL A 46 10.90 -19.18 8.62
C VAL A 46 10.34 -17.80 8.26
N VAL A 47 9.51 -17.26 9.15
CA VAL A 47 9.05 -15.87 9.13
C VAL A 47 9.80 -15.08 10.20
N VAL A 48 10.45 -13.98 9.82
CA VAL A 48 11.37 -13.22 10.69
C VAL A 48 11.09 -11.74 10.59
N ASP A 49 10.98 -11.06 11.74
CA ASP A 49 10.87 -9.60 11.79
C ASP A 49 12.12 -8.93 11.17
N ARG A 50 11.91 -7.82 10.44
CA ARG A 50 12.97 -7.08 9.76
C ARG A 50 14.16 -6.74 10.66
N ARG A 51 13.93 -6.46 11.95
CA ARG A 51 14.96 -6.12 12.95
C ARG A 51 15.90 -7.28 13.23
N GLU A 52 15.43 -8.51 13.09
CA GLU A 52 16.21 -9.72 13.35
C GLU A 52 16.80 -10.35 12.08
N LEU A 53 16.35 -9.92 10.91
CA LEU A 53 16.70 -10.51 9.62
C LEU A 53 18.22 -10.60 9.39
N LYS A 54 18.97 -9.54 9.68
CA LYS A 54 20.45 -9.54 9.54
C LYS A 54 21.10 -10.63 10.37
N ARG A 55 20.64 -10.81 11.62
CA ARG A 55 21.18 -11.82 12.54
C ARG A 55 20.82 -13.22 12.05
N THR A 56 19.58 -13.43 11.61
CA THR A 56 19.10 -14.73 11.11
C THR A 56 19.84 -15.15 9.84
N LEU A 57 19.95 -14.26 8.85
CA LEU A 57 20.71 -14.50 7.62
C LEU A 57 22.18 -14.83 7.93
N SER A 58 22.81 -14.06 8.82
CA SER A 58 24.20 -14.31 9.21
C SER A 58 24.39 -15.71 9.83
N ARG A 59 23.42 -16.19 10.62
CA ARG A 59 23.45 -17.53 11.21
C ARG A 59 23.25 -18.62 10.16
N ALA A 60 22.24 -18.45 9.30
CA ALA A 60 21.93 -19.40 8.25
C ALA A 60 23.11 -19.59 7.29
N LEU A 61 23.69 -18.50 6.79
CA LEU A 61 24.84 -18.56 5.88
C LEU A 61 26.05 -19.21 6.53
N ARG A 62 26.36 -18.90 7.80
CA ARG A 62 27.44 -19.57 8.53
C ARG A 62 27.19 -21.07 8.68
N PHE A 63 25.95 -21.48 8.95
CA PHE A 63 25.57 -22.88 9.01
C PHE A 63 25.78 -23.59 7.66
N MET A 64 25.53 -22.89 6.55
CA MET A 64 25.76 -23.38 5.18
C MET A 64 27.22 -23.27 4.72
N GLY A 65 28.16 -22.90 5.59
CA GLY A 65 29.60 -22.86 5.29
C GLY A 65 30.14 -21.51 4.79
N ALA A 66 29.36 -20.42 4.87
CA ALA A 66 29.85 -19.10 4.52
C ALA A 66 30.98 -18.66 5.47
N THR A 67 32.14 -18.35 4.90
CA THR A 67 33.29 -17.82 5.64
C THR A 67 33.14 -16.31 5.82
N ARG A 68 33.52 -15.81 7.01
CA ARG A 68 33.51 -14.36 7.28
C ARG A 68 34.57 -13.70 6.41
N ILE A 69 34.14 -12.85 5.47
CA ILE A 69 35.04 -11.92 4.79
C ILE A 69 35.23 -10.73 5.72
N ALA A 70 36.48 -10.38 6.02
CA ALA A 70 36.78 -9.13 6.69
C ALA A 70 36.43 -8.00 5.73
N VAL A 71 35.34 -7.28 6.01
CA VAL A 71 35.02 -6.05 5.30
C VAL A 71 35.57 -4.92 6.15
N ASP A 72 36.64 -4.28 5.69
CA ASP A 72 37.08 -2.98 6.20
C ASP A 72 36.05 -1.93 5.76
N THR A 73 34.89 -1.92 6.42
CA THR A 73 33.94 -0.82 6.30
C THR A 73 34.18 0.10 7.50
N PRO A 74 34.62 1.34 7.30
CA PRO A 74 34.60 2.32 8.37
C PRO A 74 33.14 2.49 8.83
N ALA A 75 32.92 2.49 10.14
CA ALA A 75 31.61 2.66 10.73
C ALA A 75 30.94 3.92 10.18
N GLN A 76 29.96 3.77 9.28
CA GLN A 76 29.10 4.88 8.92
C GLN A 76 28.21 5.16 10.14
N GLU A 77 28.49 6.29 10.79
CA GLU A 77 27.56 6.90 11.72
C GLU A 77 26.23 7.15 11.01
N PRO A 78 25.09 6.99 11.69
CA PRO A 78 23.80 7.27 11.07
C PRO A 78 23.77 8.74 10.65
N THR A 79 23.88 9.00 9.34
CA THR A 79 23.61 10.32 8.79
C THR A 79 22.15 10.64 9.10
N ALA A 80 21.93 11.53 10.06
CA ALA A 80 20.64 12.16 10.24
C ALA A 80 20.30 12.84 8.92
N ILE A 81 19.26 12.35 8.25
CA ILE A 81 18.66 13.07 7.13
C ILE A 81 17.93 14.25 7.79
N GLU A 82 18.56 15.42 7.81
CA GLU A 82 17.89 16.66 8.16
C GLU A 82 16.84 16.95 7.10
N ILE A 83 15.60 16.57 7.38
CA ILE A 83 14.45 17.10 6.68
C ILE A 83 14.35 18.59 7.02
N GLY A 84 14.79 19.45 6.10
CA GLY A 84 14.59 20.89 6.19
C GLY A 84 13.09 21.20 6.18
N LEU A 85 12.50 21.31 7.36
CA LEU A 85 11.20 21.96 7.56
C LEU A 85 11.45 23.47 7.48
N GLU A 86 11.29 24.05 6.29
CA GLU A 86 11.04 25.48 6.20
C GLU A 86 9.60 25.74 6.71
N GLU A 87 9.50 26.15 7.97
CA GLU A 87 8.32 26.82 8.49
C GLU A 87 8.16 28.17 7.75
N SER A 88 7.31 28.19 6.73
CA SER A 88 6.63 29.42 6.33
C SER A 88 5.33 29.51 7.11
N VAL A 89 5.42 30.08 8.32
CA VAL A 89 4.26 30.59 9.04
C VAL A 89 3.76 31.81 8.26
N GLY A 90 2.82 31.56 7.35
CA GLY A 90 1.98 32.57 6.73
C GLY A 90 0.84 32.90 7.67
N THR A 91 0.85 34.13 8.17
CA THR A 91 -0.13 34.77 9.04
C THR A 91 -1.57 34.45 8.65
N GLU A 92 -2.35 33.92 9.59
CA GLU A 92 -3.81 33.85 9.50
C GLU A 92 -4.38 35.27 9.35
N SER A 93 -4.88 35.59 8.16
CA SER A 93 -5.81 36.70 7.95
C SER A 93 -7.22 36.14 7.81
N ASP A 94 -8.08 36.52 8.74
CA ASP A 94 -9.53 36.37 8.71
C ASP A 94 -10.11 36.45 7.29
N THR A 95 -10.65 35.35 6.78
CA THR A 95 -11.72 35.39 5.77
C THR A 95 -12.64 34.19 5.94
N LYS A 96 -13.87 34.52 6.35
CA LYS A 96 -15.06 33.66 6.49
C LYS A 96 -15.17 32.60 5.38
N PRO A 97 -15.50 31.32 5.68
CA PRO A 97 -15.67 30.31 4.64
C PRO A 97 -16.96 30.59 3.86
N ALA A 98 -16.83 30.76 2.54
CA ALA A 98 -17.96 30.69 1.61
C ALA A 98 -18.36 29.22 1.44
N GLU A 99 -19.62 28.89 1.71
CA GLU A 99 -20.22 27.59 1.41
C GLU A 99 -20.07 27.28 -0.08
N LEU A 100 -19.26 26.28 -0.41
CA LEU A 100 -19.23 25.68 -1.73
C LEU A 100 -20.38 24.67 -1.81
N SER A 101 -21.54 25.09 -2.32
CA SER A 101 -22.64 24.16 -2.58
C SER A 101 -22.21 23.18 -3.68
N VAL A 102 -22.00 21.93 -3.32
CA VAL A 102 -21.84 20.84 -4.28
C VAL A 102 -23.23 20.58 -4.90
N PRO A 103 -23.45 20.77 -6.22
CA PRO A 103 -24.73 20.45 -6.81
C PRO A 103 -24.93 18.93 -6.83
N ASP A 104 -26.07 18.48 -6.30
CA ASP A 104 -26.49 17.07 -6.21
C ASP A 104 -26.67 16.48 -7.63
N PRO A 105 -25.98 15.38 -7.98
CA PRO A 105 -26.03 14.77 -9.31
C PRO A 105 -27.35 14.06 -9.64
N ARG A 106 -28.40 14.19 -8.81
CA ARG A 106 -29.72 13.55 -9.00
C ARG A 106 -30.86 14.48 -9.40
N LYS A 107 -30.62 15.73 -9.80
CA LYS A 107 -31.68 16.55 -10.42
C LYS A 107 -31.84 16.21 -11.91
N GLU A 108 -32.91 15.47 -12.21
CA GLU A 108 -33.41 15.30 -13.57
C GLU A 108 -33.82 16.67 -14.17
N PRO A 109 -33.67 16.88 -15.49
CA PRO A 109 -34.19 18.09 -16.13
C PRO A 109 -35.72 18.02 -16.20
N ASP A 110 -36.39 18.98 -15.54
CA ASP A 110 -37.84 19.14 -15.61
C ASP A 110 -38.30 19.24 -17.07
N SER A 111 -39.11 18.27 -17.48
CA SER A 111 -39.94 18.31 -18.67
C SER A 111 -41.09 19.30 -18.44
N GLY A 112 -41.04 20.47 -19.08
CA GLY A 112 -42.08 21.48 -19.03
C GLY A 112 -42.55 21.88 -20.42
N THR A 113 -43.57 21.18 -20.91
CA THR A 113 -44.38 21.51 -22.08
C THR A 113 -45.06 22.88 -21.96
N GLY A 114 -45.07 23.66 -23.04
CA GLY A 114 -45.89 24.87 -23.16
C GLY A 114 -46.06 25.29 -24.62
N THR A 115 -47.19 24.93 -25.21
CA THR A 115 -47.61 25.18 -26.59
C THR A 115 -48.45 26.46 -26.68
N SER A 116 -48.33 27.19 -27.80
CA SER A 116 -49.24 28.22 -28.37
C SER A 116 -49.35 29.56 -27.60
N ASP A 117 -49.57 30.74 -28.19
CA ASP A 117 -49.97 31.12 -29.54
C ASP A 117 -49.77 32.66 -29.75
N ALA A 118 -49.84 33.10 -31.01
CA ALA A 118 -50.42 34.35 -31.50
C ALA A 118 -49.77 35.75 -31.25
N THR A 119 -49.35 36.38 -32.37
CA THR A 119 -49.66 37.77 -32.87
C THR A 119 -49.41 38.98 -31.93
N GLU A 120 -48.92 40.17 -32.31
CA GLU A 120 -48.99 40.96 -33.53
C GLU A 120 -48.06 42.18 -33.39
N LYS A 121 -47.72 42.80 -34.52
CA LYS A 121 -47.09 44.11 -34.64
C LYS A 121 -48.05 45.23 -34.22
N LEU A 122 -47.61 46.14 -33.32
CA LEU A 122 -47.63 47.61 -33.38
C LEU A 122 -47.50 48.21 -31.97
#